data_AF-Q255S7-F1
#
_entry.id   AF-Q255S7-F1
#
_cell.length_a   1.000
_cell.length_b   1.000
_cell.length_c   1.000
_cell.angle_alpha   90.00
_cell.angle_beta   90.00
_cell.angle_gamma   90.00
#
_symmetry.space_group_name_H-M   'P 1'
#
loop_
_entity.id
_entity.type
_entity.pdbx_description
1 polymer ?
#
loop_
_entity_poly.entity_id
_entity_poly.type
_entity_poly.pdbx_seq_one_letter_code
_entity_poly.pdbx_strand_id
1 'polypeptide(L)'
;MHVLLSILTLLLALPAIGRETSTSLKEEESDQQVEDISMQHPSIFYSYNDCLMSVRQEGKNTLIVLYSDENTIAFHPLYAMAIDMEESVLNKYAKFVVLSPTGINLLIYPPVPDPMLAEIAEFQKRFPEVAHLQGTYLMTVSVTDSEDKIMDIMPIEVPLESPLKPSISVR
;
A
#
# COMPACT_ATOMS: atom_id res chain seq x y z
N MET A 1 -15.32 -39.81 17.72
CA MET A 1 -14.55 -38.85 18.55
C MET A 1 -13.18 -38.62 17.92
N HIS A 2 -13.10 -37.85 16.83
CA HIS A 2 -11.84 -37.63 16.09
C HIS A 2 -11.47 -36.15 15.87
N VAL A 3 -12.32 -35.20 16.29
CA VAL A 3 -12.06 -33.77 16.06
C VAL A 3 -11.14 -33.15 17.12
N LEU A 4 -11.11 -33.71 18.34
CA LEU A 4 -10.28 -33.21 19.43
C LEU A 4 -8.77 -33.49 19.24
N LEU A 5 -8.39 -34.49 18.43
CA LEU A 5 -6.98 -34.81 18.23
C LEU A 5 -6.27 -33.84 17.27
N SER A 6 -7.01 -33.28 16.30
CA SER A 6 -6.45 -32.37 15.28
C SER A 6 -6.09 -30.98 15.83
N ILE A 7 -6.76 -30.54 16.90
CA ILE A 7 -6.47 -29.25 17.56
C ILE A 7 -5.16 -29.35 18.37
N LEU A 8 -4.88 -30.52 18.97
CA LEU A 8 -3.67 -30.73 19.76
C LEU A 8 -2.40 -30.77 18.90
N THR A 9 -2.48 -31.27 17.66
CA THR A 9 -1.36 -31.28 16.71
C THR A 9 -1.01 -29.90 16.17
N LEU A 10 -1.95 -28.96 16.12
CA LEU A 10 -1.71 -27.59 15.65
C LEU A 10 -0.94 -26.76 16.69
N LEU A 11 -1.17 -27.00 17.99
CA LEU A 11 -0.49 -26.28 19.06
C LEU A 11 1.00 -26.63 19.22
N LEU A 12 1.44 -27.80 18.72
CA LEU A 12 2.82 -28.27 18.81
C LEU A 12 3.71 -27.78 17.65
N ALA A 13 3.16 -27.09 16.67
CA ALA A 13 3.89 -26.58 15.50
C ALA A 13 4.30 -25.10 15.61
N LEU A 14 4.02 -24.43 16.74
CA LEU A 14 4.48 -23.05 16.98
C LEU A 14 5.94 -23.07 17.47
N PRO A 15 6.89 -22.46 16.74
CA PRO A 15 8.21 -22.21 17.30
C PRO A 15 8.09 -21.23 18.47
N ALA A 16 8.68 -21.63 19.59
CA ALA A 16 8.80 -20.82 20.79
C ALA A 16 9.52 -19.50 20.45
N ILE A 17 8.86 -18.38 20.76
CA ILE A 17 9.44 -17.03 20.71
C ILE A 17 10.56 -16.97 21.75
N GLY A 18 11.79 -17.15 21.26
CA GLY A 18 13.04 -16.91 21.97
C GLY A 18 13.44 -15.45 21.83
N ARG A 19 13.41 -14.74 22.96
CA ARG A 19 13.84 -13.36 23.13
C ARG A 19 15.37 -13.31 23.22
N GLU A 20 16.06 -12.70 22.26
CA GLU A 20 17.42 -12.21 22.50
C GLU A 20 17.69 -10.89 21.78
N THR A 21 18.21 -9.95 22.55
CA THR A 21 18.62 -8.59 22.20
C THR A 21 19.87 -8.60 21.34
N SER A 22 19.93 -7.82 20.27
CA SER A 22 21.19 -7.28 19.75
C SER A 22 20.96 -5.99 18.98
N THR A 23 21.54 -4.93 19.53
CA THR A 23 21.80 -3.64 18.93
C THR A 23 22.59 -3.80 17.63
N SER A 24 22.12 -3.22 16.53
CA SER A 24 23.02 -2.74 15.49
C SER A 24 22.39 -1.57 14.76
N LEU A 25 22.89 -0.38 15.09
CA LEU A 25 22.79 0.81 14.27
C LEU A 25 23.26 0.50 12.85
N LYS A 26 22.39 0.75 11.87
CA LYS A 26 22.78 1.18 10.53
C LYS A 26 21.70 2.13 10.02
N GLU A 27 21.95 3.42 10.24
CA GLU A 27 21.60 4.45 9.27
C GLU A 27 22.39 4.21 7.97
N GLU A 28 21.92 4.81 6.87
CA GLU A 28 22.41 4.73 5.48
C GLU A 28 21.83 3.48 4.76
N GLU A 29 20.99 3.56 3.71
CA GLU A 29 20.95 4.51 2.60
C GLU A 29 19.50 4.69 2.09
N SER A 30 19.05 5.96 2.10
CA SER A 30 17.91 6.46 1.31
C SER A 30 18.33 6.51 -0.16
N ASP A 31 17.42 6.17 -1.08
CA ASP A 31 17.44 6.47 -2.54
C ASP A 31 17.58 5.28 -3.52
N GLN A 32 17.53 4.02 -3.08
CA GLN A 32 17.52 2.84 -4.00
C GLN A 32 16.28 1.92 -3.91
N GLN A 33 15.31 2.21 -3.04
CA GLN A 33 14.30 1.20 -2.68
C GLN A 33 13.11 1.07 -3.62
N VAL A 34 12.80 2.04 -4.50
CA VAL A 34 11.52 1.99 -5.25
C VAL A 34 11.50 0.92 -6.35
N GLU A 35 12.62 0.64 -7.01
CA GLU A 35 12.68 -0.38 -8.09
C GLU A 35 12.73 -1.82 -7.56
N ASP A 36 13.33 -2.05 -6.38
CA ASP A 36 13.52 -3.40 -5.82
C ASP A 36 12.25 -3.95 -5.14
N ILE A 37 11.37 -3.06 -4.67
CA ILE A 37 10.14 -3.42 -3.97
C ILE A 37 9.10 -4.07 -4.92
N SER A 38 9.02 -3.61 -6.17
CA SER A 38 8.06 -4.15 -7.16
C SER A 38 8.34 -5.62 -7.51
N MET A 39 9.60 -6.06 -7.44
CA MET A 39 9.95 -7.47 -7.65
C MET A 39 9.54 -8.39 -6.50
N GLN A 40 9.37 -7.84 -5.29
CA GLN A 40 8.99 -8.61 -4.10
C GLN A 40 7.49 -8.82 -3.98
N HIS A 41 6.69 -7.87 -4.51
CA HIS A 41 5.23 -7.84 -4.33
C HIS A 41 4.50 -7.72 -5.68
N PRO A 42 4.40 -8.81 -6.47
CA PRO A 42 3.90 -8.79 -7.86
C PRO A 42 2.40 -8.47 -7.99
N SER A 43 1.70 -8.30 -6.88
CA SER A 43 0.28 -7.94 -6.86
C SER A 43 0.00 -6.54 -6.35
N ILE A 44 1.04 -5.78 -6.00
CA ILE A 44 0.95 -4.40 -5.53
C ILE A 44 1.50 -3.46 -6.60
N PHE A 45 0.71 -2.43 -6.95
CA PHE A 45 1.02 -1.49 -8.01
C PHE A 45 1.00 -0.04 -7.50
N TYR A 46 1.68 0.83 -8.24
CA TYR A 46 1.74 2.28 -7.99
C TYR A 46 1.00 3.10 -9.04
N SER A 47 0.63 2.47 -10.17
CA SER A 47 -0.26 3.04 -11.17
C SER A 47 -1.58 2.28 -11.20
N TYR A 48 -2.69 3.02 -11.20
CA TYR A 48 -4.02 2.44 -11.36
C TYR A 48 -4.16 1.73 -12.70
N ASN A 49 -3.65 2.32 -13.77
CA ASN A 49 -3.80 1.78 -15.12
C ASN A 49 -3.02 0.48 -15.29
N ASP A 50 -1.81 0.40 -14.75
CA ASP A 50 -1.01 -0.84 -14.78
C ASP A 50 -1.68 -1.96 -13.97
N CYS A 51 -2.20 -1.61 -12.79
CA CYS A 51 -2.96 -2.56 -11.96
C CYS A 51 -4.21 -3.07 -12.70
N LEU A 52 -4.98 -2.16 -13.31
CA LEU A 52 -6.18 -2.49 -14.09
C LEU A 52 -5.85 -3.42 -15.27
N MET A 53 -4.77 -3.15 -15.99
CA MET A 53 -4.30 -4.00 -17.09
C MET A 53 -3.90 -5.38 -16.59
N SER A 54 -3.16 -5.47 -15.48
CA SER A 54 -2.77 -6.75 -14.86
C SER A 54 -3.99 -7.56 -14.42
N VAL A 55 -4.96 -6.93 -13.74
CA VAL A 55 -6.22 -7.57 -13.31
C VAL A 55 -6.96 -8.20 -14.49
N ARG A 56 -7.08 -7.47 -15.60
CA ARG A 56 -7.72 -7.98 -16.83
C ARG A 56 -6.94 -9.13 -17.47
N GLN A 57 -5.62 -9.02 -17.54
CA GLN A 57 -4.77 -10.07 -18.11
C GLN A 57 -4.83 -11.38 -17.32
N GLU A 58 -4.96 -11.29 -16.00
CA GLU A 58 -5.12 -12.45 -15.12
C GLU A 58 -6.56 -12.97 -15.03
N GLY A 59 -7.53 -12.31 -15.69
CA GLY A 59 -8.95 -12.67 -15.62
C GLY A 59 -9.57 -12.46 -14.24
N LYS A 60 -8.98 -11.59 -13.42
CA LYS A 60 -9.54 -11.14 -12.14
C LYS A 60 -10.58 -10.04 -12.40
N ASN A 61 -11.50 -9.87 -11.47
CA ASN A 61 -12.61 -8.91 -11.58
C ASN A 61 -12.66 -7.90 -10.43
N THR A 62 -11.66 -7.93 -9.54
CA THR A 62 -11.59 -7.10 -8.34
C THR A 62 -10.23 -6.44 -8.24
N LEU A 63 -10.23 -5.15 -7.92
CA LEU A 63 -9.05 -4.35 -7.65
C LEU A 63 -9.30 -3.57 -6.36
N ILE A 64 -8.32 -3.56 -5.45
CA ILE A 64 -8.39 -2.82 -4.19
C ILE A 64 -7.46 -1.62 -4.30
N VAL A 65 -8.00 -0.42 -4.10
CA VAL A 65 -7.26 0.83 -4.10
C VAL A 65 -7.07 1.27 -2.65
N LEU A 66 -5.83 1.42 -2.22
CA LEU A 66 -5.47 2.08 -0.97
C LEU A 66 -5.05 3.50 -1.31
N TYR A 67 -5.90 4.44 -0.93
CA TYR A 67 -5.87 5.82 -1.40
C TYR A 67 -5.60 6.80 -0.26
N SER A 68 -4.87 7.87 -0.55
CA SER A 68 -4.89 9.10 0.25
C SER A 68 -5.00 10.32 -0.65
N ASP A 69 -5.61 11.40 -0.12
CA ASP A 69 -5.64 12.67 -0.85
C ASP A 69 -4.24 13.31 -0.97
N GLU A 70 -4.11 14.27 -1.88
CA GLU A 70 -2.84 14.93 -2.22
C GLU A 70 -2.14 15.60 -1.02
N ASN A 71 -2.87 15.90 0.07
CA ASN A 71 -2.33 16.53 1.26
C ASN A 71 -2.04 15.53 2.39
N THR A 72 -2.42 14.26 2.23
CA THR A 72 -2.25 13.22 3.26
C THR A 72 -1.13 12.27 2.85
N ILE A 73 0.04 12.43 3.47
CA ILE A 73 1.20 11.54 3.24
C ILE A 73 1.03 10.27 4.08
N ALA A 74 0.58 9.20 3.45
CA ALA A 74 0.28 7.92 4.10
C ALA A 74 0.84 6.72 3.33
N PHE A 75 1.84 6.92 2.47
CA PHE A 75 2.29 5.89 1.55
C PHE A 75 2.79 4.63 2.27
N HIS A 76 3.71 4.79 3.23
CA HIS A 76 4.26 3.66 3.99
C HIS A 76 3.20 2.82 4.73
N PRO A 77 2.29 3.40 5.54
CA PRO A 77 1.27 2.59 6.21
C PRO A 77 0.28 1.94 5.24
N LEU A 78 -0.09 2.62 4.15
CA LEU A 78 -0.96 2.02 3.12
C LEU A 78 -0.23 0.91 2.34
N TYR A 79 1.06 1.07 2.09
CA TYR A 79 1.88 0.06 1.44
C TYR A 79 2.05 -1.19 2.31
N ALA A 80 2.31 -1.01 3.62
CA ALA A 80 2.34 -2.12 4.57
C ALA A 80 1.01 -2.87 4.62
N MET A 81 -0.12 -2.15 4.59
CA MET A 81 -1.45 -2.77 4.52
C MET A 81 -1.65 -3.55 3.21
N ALA A 82 -1.14 -3.06 2.08
CA ALA A 82 -1.18 -3.80 0.81
C ALA A 82 -0.41 -5.12 0.90
N ILE A 83 0.77 -5.12 1.54
CA ILE A 83 1.56 -6.34 1.78
C ILE A 83 0.76 -7.34 2.61
N ASP A 84 0.20 -6.91 3.74
CA ASP A 84 -0.62 -7.78 4.59
C ASP A 84 -1.82 -8.38 3.83
N MET A 85 -2.44 -7.60 2.94
CA MET A 85 -3.53 -8.07 2.09
C MET A 85 -3.05 -9.03 0.98
N GLU A 86 -1.86 -8.82 0.43
CA GLU A 86 -1.24 -9.69 -0.57
C GLU A 86 -0.89 -11.06 0.01
N GLU A 87 -0.41 -11.11 1.25
CA GLU A 87 -0.12 -12.36 1.96
C GLU A 87 -1.41 -13.11 2.37
N SER A 88 -2.55 -12.43 2.31
CA SER A 88 -3.85 -13.01 2.64
C SER A 88 -4.50 -13.78 1.47
N VAL A 89 -5.65 -14.41 1.76
CA VAL A 89 -6.47 -15.09 0.74
C VAL A 89 -7.00 -14.12 -0.34
N LEU A 90 -7.06 -12.81 -0.06
CA LEU A 90 -7.56 -11.80 -1.00
C LEU A 90 -6.75 -11.73 -2.29
N ASN A 91 -5.44 -12.00 -2.24
CA ASN A 91 -4.56 -11.98 -3.41
C ASN A 91 -4.98 -12.97 -4.52
N LYS A 92 -5.73 -14.01 -4.17
CA LYS A 92 -6.30 -14.94 -5.17
C LYS A 92 -7.38 -14.28 -6.05
N TYR A 93 -8.02 -13.24 -5.55
CA TYR A 93 -9.20 -12.63 -6.16
C TYR A 93 -8.97 -11.17 -6.59
N ALA A 94 -8.03 -10.49 -5.95
CA ALA A 94 -7.76 -9.07 -6.19
C ALA A 94 -6.29 -8.80 -6.51
N LYS A 95 -6.05 -7.61 -7.02
CA LYS A 95 -4.75 -6.92 -7.04
C LYS A 95 -4.89 -5.62 -6.25
N PHE A 96 -3.77 -5.09 -5.81
CA PHE A 96 -3.72 -3.93 -4.92
C PHE A 96 -3.02 -2.79 -5.64
N VAL A 97 -3.53 -1.58 -5.47
CA VAL A 97 -2.83 -0.36 -5.90
C VAL A 97 -2.76 0.59 -4.72
N VAL A 98 -1.60 1.21 -4.54
CA VAL A 98 -1.36 2.19 -3.48
C VAL A 98 -1.17 3.56 -4.14
N LEU A 99 -2.13 4.45 -3.90
CA LEU A 99 -2.17 5.81 -4.43
C LEU A 99 -2.12 6.79 -3.28
N SER A 100 -0.92 7.18 -2.87
CA SER A 100 -0.71 8.14 -1.77
C SER A 100 0.56 8.92 -2.02
N PRO A 101 0.59 10.26 -1.82
CA PRO A 101 1.83 11.02 -1.87
C PRO A 101 2.90 10.35 -1.00
N THR A 102 4.09 10.20 -1.57
CA THR A 102 5.25 9.59 -0.91
C THR A 102 5.88 10.56 0.08
N GLY A 103 5.60 11.86 -0.07
CA GLY A 103 6.24 12.91 0.72
C GLY A 103 7.70 13.17 0.32
N ILE A 104 8.18 12.49 -0.72
CA ILE A 104 9.53 12.67 -1.23
C ILE A 104 9.56 13.98 -2.02
N ASN A 105 10.24 14.97 -1.46
CA ASN A 105 10.66 16.15 -2.20
C ASN A 105 12.10 15.87 -2.66
N LEU A 106 12.26 15.35 -3.88
CA LEU A 106 13.59 15.09 -4.43
C LEU A 106 14.35 16.42 -4.44
N LEU A 107 15.46 16.50 -3.69
CA LEU A 107 16.34 17.66 -3.64
C LEU A 107 17.18 17.81 -4.95
N ILE A 108 16.54 17.54 -6.09
CA ILE A 108 17.08 17.70 -7.43
C ILE A 108 16.66 19.08 -7.92
N TYR A 109 17.55 19.81 -8.58
CA TYR A 109 17.23 21.11 -9.18
C TYR A 109 17.11 21.01 -10.70
N PRO A 110 15.98 21.44 -11.30
CA PRO A 110 14.80 22.02 -10.66
C PRO A 110 14.01 20.99 -9.84
N PRO A 111 13.25 21.42 -8.81
CA PRO A 111 12.46 20.52 -7.98
C PRO A 111 11.50 19.72 -8.87
N VAL A 112 11.58 18.40 -8.75
CA VAL A 112 10.71 17.47 -9.46
C VAL A 112 9.54 17.15 -8.53
N PRO A 113 8.28 17.37 -8.93
CA PRO A 113 7.13 17.01 -8.12
C PRO A 113 7.06 15.48 -7.95
N ASP A 114 6.47 15.04 -6.84
CA ASP A 114 6.22 13.62 -6.57
C ASP A 114 5.42 13.00 -7.73
N PRO A 115 5.94 11.97 -8.44
CA PRO A 115 5.25 11.34 -9.56
C PRO A 115 3.90 10.72 -9.15
N MET A 116 3.72 10.35 -7.88
CA MET A 116 2.47 9.80 -7.38
C MET A 116 1.32 10.80 -7.42
N LEU A 117 1.61 12.10 -7.38
CA LEU A 117 0.58 13.14 -7.55
C LEU A 117 -0.06 13.07 -8.94
N ALA A 118 0.70 12.69 -9.97
CA ALA A 118 0.16 12.50 -11.31
C ALA A 118 -0.77 11.28 -11.36
N GLU A 119 -0.37 10.15 -10.77
CA GLU A 119 -1.18 8.93 -10.68
C GLU A 119 -2.49 9.17 -9.92
N ILE A 120 -2.43 9.91 -8.80
CA ILE A 120 -3.61 10.33 -8.02
C ILE A 120 -4.54 11.19 -8.87
N ALA A 121 -4.00 12.18 -9.60
CA ALA A 121 -4.80 13.05 -10.45
C ALA A 121 -5.44 12.30 -11.62
N GLU A 122 -4.76 11.30 -12.20
CA GLU A 122 -5.35 10.43 -13.22
C GLU A 122 -6.50 9.59 -12.65
N PHE A 123 -6.32 9.02 -11.46
CA PHE A 123 -7.36 8.26 -10.78
C PHE A 123 -8.60 9.13 -10.48
N GLN A 124 -8.40 10.35 -9.97
CA GLN A 124 -9.50 11.30 -9.71
C GLN A 124 -10.22 11.77 -10.98
N LYS A 125 -9.52 11.90 -12.12
CA LYS A 125 -10.16 12.20 -13.41
C LYS A 125 -11.07 11.06 -13.85
N ARG A 126 -10.70 9.82 -13.57
CA ARG A 126 -11.47 8.62 -13.91
C ARG A 126 -12.66 8.42 -12.97
N PHE A 127 -12.49 8.73 -11.68
CA PHE A 127 -13.51 8.64 -10.64
C PHE A 127 -13.72 9.99 -9.96
N PRO A 128 -14.52 10.90 -10.55
CA PRO A 128 -14.72 12.26 -10.02
C PRO A 128 -15.26 12.29 -8.58
N GLU A 129 -15.98 11.25 -8.14
CA GLU A 129 -16.46 11.10 -6.76
C GLU A 129 -15.33 11.04 -5.72
N VAL A 130 -14.11 10.67 -6.12
CA VAL A 130 -12.93 10.60 -5.25
C VAL A 130 -12.31 11.98 -5.02
N ALA A 131 -12.50 12.93 -5.94
CA ALA A 131 -11.81 14.23 -5.91
C ALA A 131 -12.13 15.09 -4.67
N HIS A 132 -13.22 14.79 -3.97
CA HIS A 132 -13.64 15.51 -2.76
C HIS A 132 -13.29 14.80 -1.45
N LEU A 133 -12.71 13.60 -1.52
CA LEU A 133 -12.32 12.84 -0.35
C LEU A 133 -11.09 13.47 0.32
N GLN A 134 -11.07 13.44 1.66
CA GLN A 134 -9.97 13.93 2.49
C GLN A 134 -9.55 12.83 3.45
N GLY A 135 -8.24 12.61 3.59
CA GLY A 135 -7.65 11.54 4.38
C GLY A 135 -7.42 10.26 3.57
N THR A 136 -7.47 9.13 4.25
CA THR A 136 -7.14 7.80 3.70
C THR A 136 -8.36 6.91 3.54
N TYR A 137 -8.41 6.17 2.43
CA TYR A 137 -9.54 5.32 2.05
C TYR A 137 -9.08 3.99 1.47
N LEU A 138 -9.89 2.97 1.71
CA LEU A 138 -9.87 1.72 0.96
C LEU A 138 -11.05 1.74 0.00
N MET A 139 -10.79 1.51 -1.28
CA MET A 139 -11.85 1.42 -2.29
C MET A 139 -11.81 0.04 -2.96
N THR A 140 -12.98 -0.53 -3.16
CA THR A 140 -13.13 -1.76 -3.95
C THR A 140 -13.62 -1.40 -5.34
N VAL A 141 -12.88 -1.77 -6.37
CA VAL A 141 -13.22 -1.54 -7.76
C VAL A 141 -13.59 -2.87 -8.41
N SER A 142 -14.77 -2.93 -9.02
CA SER A 142 -15.14 -4.04 -9.89
C SER A 142 -14.60 -3.76 -11.30
N VAL A 143 -13.95 -4.77 -11.88
CA VAL A 143 -13.31 -4.69 -13.19
C VAL A 143 -13.97 -5.70 -14.13
N THR A 144 -14.28 -5.22 -15.33
CA THR A 144 -14.68 -6.01 -16.50
C THR A 144 -13.71 -5.73 -17.65
N ASP A 145 -13.89 -6.42 -18.79
CA ASP A 145 -13.03 -6.25 -19.97
C ASP A 145 -13.05 -4.80 -20.52
N SER A 146 -14.19 -4.12 -20.42
CA SER A 146 -14.40 -2.78 -21.00
C SER A 146 -14.52 -1.67 -19.96
N GLU A 147 -14.95 -1.99 -18.75
CA GLU A 147 -15.33 -1.01 -17.73
C GLU A 147 -14.76 -1.36 -16.36
N ASP A 148 -14.74 -0.35 -15.50
CA ASP A 148 -14.29 -0.41 -14.12
C ASP A 148 -15.12 0.58 -13.30
N LYS A 149 -15.52 0.16 -12.10
CA LYS A 149 -16.45 0.92 -11.27
C LYS A 149 -16.11 0.76 -9.79
N ILE A 150 -16.08 1.87 -9.07
CA ILE A 150 -16.00 1.86 -7.61
C ILE A 150 -17.30 1.27 -7.05
N MET A 151 -17.16 0.19 -6.29
CA MET A 151 -18.25 -0.51 -5.63
C MET A 151 -18.45 -0.05 -4.19
N ASP A 152 -17.34 0.23 -3.49
CA ASP A 152 -17.34 0.65 -2.10
C ASP A 152 -16.18 1.60 -1.82
N ILE A 153 -16.40 2.53 -0.89
CA ILE A 153 -15.42 3.48 -0.39
C ILE A 153 -15.51 3.47 1.13
N MET A 154 -14.45 3.00 1.79
CA MET A 154 -14.38 2.91 3.24
C MET A 154 -13.23 3.79 3.75
N PRO A 155 -13.49 4.76 4.65
CA PRO A 155 -12.41 5.50 5.30
C PRO A 155 -11.60 4.54 6.18
N ILE A 156 -10.29 4.73 6.19
CA ILE A 156 -9.37 3.96 7.03
C ILE A 156 -8.54 4.93 7.86
N GLU A 157 -8.32 4.60 9.13
CA GLU A 157 -7.42 5.37 10.00
C GLU A 157 -6.04 4.73 9.94
N VAL A 158 -5.05 5.50 9.50
CA VAL A 158 -3.65 5.09 9.52
C VAL A 158 -2.86 5.97 10.48
N PRO A 159 -1.88 5.41 11.21
CA PRO A 159 -0.98 6.22 12.01
C PRO A 159 -0.15 7.10 11.06
N LEU A 160 -0.46 8.39 11.00
CA LEU A 160 0.31 9.36 10.25
C LEU A 160 1.63 9.61 10.99
N GLU A 161 2.75 9.49 10.30
CA GLU A 161 4.04 9.91 10.85
C GLU A 161 3.96 11.42 11.13
N SER A 162 4.12 11.80 12.40
CA SER A 162 4.17 13.21 12.77
C SER A 162 5.32 13.87 12.02
N PRO A 163 5.14 15.08 11.45
CA PRO A 163 6.22 15.78 10.78
C PRO A 163 7.38 15.92 11.77
N LEU A 164 8.54 15.36 11.42
CA LEU A 164 9.78 15.44 12.18
C LEU A 164 9.99 16.89 12.62
N LYS A 165 9.78 17.16 13.91
CA LYS A 165 10.16 18.45 14.51
C LYS A 165 11.67 18.57 14.27
N PRO A 166 12.16 19.61 13.58
CA PRO A 166 13.59 19.80 13.46
C PRO A 166 14.16 19.98 14.86
N SER A 167 14.95 19.02 15.33
CA SER A 167 15.74 19.17 16.54
C SER A 167 16.87 20.14 16.22
N ILE A 168 16.63 21.43 16.41
CA ILE A 168 17.70 22.42 16.39
C ILE A 168 18.55 22.15 17.64
N SER A 169 19.60 21.33 17.47
CA SER A 169 20.65 21.18 18.45
C SER A 169 21.52 22.43 18.37
N VAL A 170 21.20 23.41 19.23
CA VAL A 170 22.09 24.55 19.47
C VAL A 170 23.26 24.03 20.30
N ARG A 171 24.46 24.02 19.71
CA ARG A 171 25.72 23.94 20.44
C ARG A 171 26.35 25.32 20.50
#